data_AF-A0A1E5FW52-F1
#
_entry.id   AF-A0A1E5FW52-F1
#
_cell.length_a   1.000
_cell.length_b   1.000
_cell.length_c   1.000
_cell.angle_alpha   90.00
_cell.angle_beta   90.00
_cell.angle_gamma   90.00
#
_symmetry.space_group_name_H-M   'P 1'
#
loop_
_entity.id
_entity.type
_entity.pdbx_description
1 polymer ?
#
loop_
_entity_poly.entity_id
_entity_poly.type
_entity_poly.pdbx_seq_one_letter_code
_entity_poly.pdbx_strand_id
1 'polypeptide(L)'
;MNAFIQGLPKVELHLHIEGSLEPELLFQLAQRNGIDLPYSSPEQLRRAYEFDDLQSFLDIYYQGADALRTEQDFYDLTWAYLERCKADNVIHTEIFFDPQTHTDRGIAFDTAINGIHRALEQGHKELGITSQIIACFLRHLSEESAIQTFAEVLKHQDKIVGVGLDSSELGHPPEKFKRVFQQAKQAGFLTVAHAGEEGPAQNIVDAIEMLSVSRVDHGVQCMTDEAIIEELIETKMPLTVCPLSNIKLRVFDVMEDHNIVELLRKGVAVTINSDDPAYFGGYMSDNFNAVSLAHEMTEQELAQFTLNAIEASFIEESLKQQYRDVVQGYLAKADFDQNF
;
A
#
# COMPACT_ATOMS: atom_id res chain seq x y z
N MET A 1 -19.20 -12.85 -10.49
CA MET A 1 -18.28 -11.78 -10.07
C MET A 1 -17.32 -12.20 -8.96
N ASN A 2 -17.76 -12.53 -7.73
CA ASN A 2 -16.81 -12.89 -6.64
C ASN A 2 -15.83 -14.03 -7.00
N ALA A 3 -16.30 -15.08 -7.68
CA ALA A 3 -15.42 -16.18 -8.13
C ALA A 3 -14.39 -15.71 -9.18
N PHE A 4 -14.76 -14.77 -10.04
CA PHE A 4 -13.85 -14.13 -10.98
C PHE A 4 -12.80 -13.29 -10.22
N ILE A 5 -13.25 -12.46 -9.29
CA ILE A 5 -12.35 -11.63 -8.46
C ILE A 5 -11.36 -12.51 -7.67
N GLN A 6 -11.79 -13.61 -7.07
CA GLN A 6 -10.90 -14.51 -6.33
C GLN A 6 -9.82 -15.13 -7.24
N GLY A 7 -10.18 -15.47 -8.48
CA GLY A 7 -9.25 -16.08 -9.44
C GLY A 7 -8.42 -15.08 -10.24
N LEU A 8 -8.80 -13.79 -10.27
CA LEU A 8 -8.07 -12.74 -10.97
C LEU A 8 -6.68 -12.57 -10.33
N PRO A 9 -5.57 -12.69 -11.09
CA PRO A 9 -4.25 -12.33 -10.62
C PRO A 9 -4.20 -10.85 -10.22
N LYS A 10 -3.55 -10.52 -9.11
CA LYS A 10 -3.50 -9.15 -8.58
C LYS A 10 -2.06 -8.69 -8.34
N VAL A 11 -1.85 -7.39 -8.46
CA VAL A 11 -0.61 -6.71 -8.11
C VAL A 11 -0.97 -5.64 -7.09
N GLU A 12 -0.29 -5.63 -5.94
CA GLU A 12 -0.53 -4.69 -4.85
C GLU A 12 0.67 -3.77 -4.70
N LEU A 13 0.47 -2.45 -4.83
CA LEU A 13 1.54 -1.46 -4.89
C LEU A 13 1.56 -0.48 -3.70
N HIS A 14 0.55 -0.59 -2.85
CA HIS A 14 0.31 0.28 -1.72
C HIS A 14 -0.21 -0.56 -0.56
N LEU A 15 0.71 -0.91 0.32
CA LEU A 15 0.44 -1.66 1.53
C LEU A 15 1.48 -1.34 2.59
N HIS A 16 1.05 -0.90 3.75
CA HIS A 16 1.91 -0.76 4.92
C HIS A 16 2.03 -2.11 5.62
N ILE A 17 3.26 -2.61 5.79
CA ILE A 17 3.44 -3.96 6.34
C ILE A 17 2.95 -4.05 7.79
N GLU A 18 3.13 -3.01 8.58
CA GLU A 18 2.60 -2.87 9.93
C GLU A 18 1.06 -2.81 9.93
N GLY A 19 0.48 -2.29 8.85
CA GLY A 19 -0.96 -2.27 8.54
C GLY A 19 -1.59 -3.65 8.33
N SER A 20 -0.76 -4.67 8.13
CA SER A 20 -1.19 -6.07 8.00
C SER A 20 -1.22 -6.83 9.33
N LEU A 21 -0.91 -6.17 10.46
CA LEU A 21 -0.83 -6.79 11.77
C LEU A 21 -2.22 -7.14 12.34
N GLU A 22 -2.66 -8.35 12.04
CA GLU A 22 -3.92 -8.90 12.54
C GLU A 22 -3.93 -9.04 14.06
N PRO A 23 -5.07 -8.79 14.74
CA PRO A 23 -5.22 -8.91 16.19
C PRO A 23 -4.68 -10.22 16.78
N GLU A 24 -4.90 -11.36 16.12
CA GLU A 24 -4.38 -12.65 16.61
C GLU A 24 -2.85 -12.67 16.66
N LEU A 25 -2.19 -12.16 15.62
CA LEU A 25 -0.73 -12.10 15.59
C LEU A 25 -0.22 -11.08 16.61
N LEU A 26 -0.86 -9.92 16.73
CA LEU A 26 -0.50 -8.92 17.74
C LEU A 26 -0.45 -9.53 19.16
N PHE A 27 -1.47 -10.30 19.54
CA PHE A 27 -1.50 -10.96 20.86
C PHE A 27 -0.38 -12.01 21.02
N GLN A 28 -0.07 -12.76 19.97
CA GLN A 28 1.04 -13.73 19.99
C GLN A 28 2.39 -13.03 20.17
N LEU A 29 2.62 -11.94 19.43
CA LEU A 29 3.84 -11.14 19.51
C LEU A 29 3.97 -10.45 20.88
N ALA A 30 2.88 -9.87 21.39
CA ALA A 30 2.85 -9.24 22.70
C ALA A 30 3.18 -10.25 23.81
N GLN A 31 2.60 -11.46 23.77
CA GLN A 31 2.93 -12.54 24.69
C GLN A 31 4.42 -12.94 24.58
N ARG A 32 4.94 -13.09 23.36
CA ARG A 32 6.33 -13.46 23.09
C ARG A 32 7.32 -12.44 23.67
N ASN A 33 6.98 -11.16 23.57
CA ASN A 33 7.84 -10.05 23.96
C ASN A 33 7.55 -9.48 25.35
N GLY A 34 6.57 -10.04 26.08
CA GLY A 34 6.20 -9.58 27.41
C GLY A 34 5.61 -8.16 27.42
N ILE A 35 4.85 -7.80 26.39
CA ILE A 35 4.16 -6.51 26.26
C ILE A 35 2.72 -6.67 26.75
N ASP A 36 2.30 -5.78 27.64
CA ASP A 36 0.92 -5.70 28.09
C ASP A 36 0.08 -4.96 27.05
N LEU A 37 -1.00 -5.59 26.58
CA LEU A 37 -1.97 -4.95 25.70
C LEU A 37 -3.12 -4.34 26.53
N PRO A 38 -3.66 -3.18 26.13
CA PRO A 38 -4.84 -2.59 26.79
C PRO A 38 -6.15 -3.32 26.47
N TYR A 39 -6.08 -4.45 25.75
CA TYR A 39 -7.22 -5.26 25.32
C TYR A 39 -7.08 -6.68 25.86
N SER A 40 -8.22 -7.29 26.21
CA SER A 40 -8.29 -8.62 26.82
C SER A 40 -8.41 -9.76 25.80
N SER A 41 -8.79 -9.46 24.55
CA SER A 41 -8.85 -10.44 23.45
C SER A 41 -8.74 -9.80 22.05
N PRO A 42 -8.40 -10.58 21.01
CA PRO A 42 -8.44 -10.13 19.62
C PRO A 42 -9.80 -9.56 19.19
N GLU A 43 -10.92 -10.14 19.64
CA GLU A 43 -12.26 -9.65 19.33
C GLU A 43 -12.55 -8.29 19.97
N GLN A 44 -12.01 -8.03 21.16
CA GLN A 44 -12.15 -6.71 21.78
C GLN A 44 -11.37 -5.66 21.00
N LEU A 45 -10.15 -5.99 20.54
CA LEU A 45 -9.35 -5.10 19.72
C LEU A 45 -10.04 -4.80 18.38
N ARG A 46 -10.59 -5.80 17.70
CA ARG A 46 -11.36 -5.58 16.44
C ARG A 46 -12.50 -4.59 16.60
N ARG A 47 -13.20 -4.60 17.74
CA ARG A 47 -14.28 -3.64 18.03
C ARG A 47 -13.75 -2.22 18.25
N ALA A 48 -12.48 -2.06 18.59
CA ALA A 48 -11.84 -0.75 18.71
C ALA A 48 -11.42 -0.17 17.35
N TYR A 49 -11.45 -0.95 16.26
CA TYR A 49 -11.18 -0.47 14.90
C TYR A 49 -12.38 0.30 14.31
N GLU A 50 -12.95 1.21 15.08
CA GLU A 50 -13.92 2.20 14.63
C GLU A 50 -13.23 3.57 14.67
N PHE A 51 -12.85 4.08 13.49
CA PHE A 51 -12.06 5.29 13.35
C PHE A 51 -12.95 6.49 13.02
N ASP A 52 -12.50 7.67 13.46
CA ASP A 52 -13.13 8.95 13.14
C ASP A 52 -12.45 9.68 11.99
N ASP A 53 -11.13 9.48 11.84
CA ASP A 53 -10.22 10.09 10.88
C ASP A 53 -8.88 9.31 10.84
N LEU A 54 -7.95 9.70 9.94
CA LEU A 54 -6.60 9.11 9.83
C LEU A 54 -5.84 9.12 11.16
N GLN A 55 -5.95 10.20 11.95
CA GLN A 55 -5.22 10.31 13.21
C GLN A 55 -5.68 9.28 14.25
N SER A 56 -6.98 9.06 14.38
CA SER A 56 -7.55 8.06 15.29
C SER A 56 -7.13 6.62 14.93
N PHE A 57 -6.88 6.35 13.65
CA PHE A 57 -6.29 5.10 13.18
C PHE A 57 -4.81 4.98 13.58
N LEU A 58 -4.00 6.01 13.27
CA LEU A 58 -2.57 6.02 13.57
C LEU A 58 -2.27 5.79 15.06
N ASP A 59 -3.12 6.31 15.95
CA ASP A 59 -2.98 6.12 17.39
C ASP A 59 -3.05 4.63 17.82
N ILE A 60 -3.89 3.81 17.15
CA ILE A 60 -3.99 2.37 17.41
C ILE A 60 -2.89 1.61 16.66
N TYR A 61 -2.61 2.00 15.42
CA TYR A 61 -1.54 1.43 14.61
C TYR A 61 -0.18 1.49 15.34
N TYR A 62 0.20 2.64 15.89
CA TYR A 62 1.47 2.79 16.61
C TYR A 62 1.51 2.02 17.93
N GLN A 63 0.37 1.75 18.56
CA GLN A 63 0.29 0.83 19.71
C GLN A 63 0.53 -0.62 19.28
N GLY A 64 -0.03 -1.04 18.14
CA GLY A 64 0.20 -2.36 17.57
C GLY A 64 1.67 -2.58 17.23
N ALA A 65 2.32 -1.56 16.66
CA ALA A 65 3.75 -1.59 16.36
C ALA A 65 4.62 -1.88 17.60
N ASP A 66 4.15 -1.58 18.82
CA ASP A 66 4.88 -1.84 20.06
C ASP A 66 5.19 -3.33 20.31
N ALA A 67 4.38 -4.23 19.75
CA ALA A 67 4.61 -5.66 19.85
C ALA A 67 5.75 -6.17 18.95
N LEU A 68 6.18 -5.39 17.94
CA LEU A 68 7.28 -5.72 17.04
C LEU A 68 8.62 -5.31 17.68
N ARG A 69 9.44 -6.30 18.09
CA ARG A 69 10.69 -6.07 18.84
C ARG A 69 11.92 -6.74 18.23
N THR A 70 11.75 -7.89 17.63
CA THR A 70 12.82 -8.78 17.15
C THR A 70 12.66 -9.02 15.66
N GLU A 71 13.74 -9.44 14.99
CA GLU A 71 13.73 -9.78 13.56
C GLU A 71 12.68 -10.86 13.24
N GLN A 72 12.42 -11.77 14.18
CA GLN A 72 11.40 -12.80 14.01
C GLN A 72 9.98 -12.23 14.03
N ASP A 73 9.72 -11.14 14.76
CA ASP A 73 8.40 -10.50 14.78
C ASP A 73 8.06 -9.89 13.41
N PHE A 74 9.03 -9.21 12.79
CA PHE A 74 8.88 -8.65 11.44
C PHE A 74 8.77 -9.75 10.39
N TYR A 75 9.53 -10.83 10.52
CA TYR A 75 9.38 -12.00 9.65
C TYR A 75 7.98 -12.60 9.76
N ASP A 76 7.46 -12.83 10.98
CA ASP A 76 6.16 -13.47 11.18
C ASP A 76 5.01 -12.59 10.65
N LEU A 77 5.12 -11.27 10.84
CA LEU A 77 4.21 -10.28 10.26
C LEU A 77 4.18 -10.36 8.73
N THR A 78 5.34 -10.26 8.08
CA THR A 78 5.43 -10.32 6.62
C THR A 78 5.01 -11.68 6.07
N TRP A 79 5.31 -12.77 6.78
CA TRP A 79 4.87 -14.11 6.38
C TRP A 79 3.33 -14.24 6.42
N ALA A 80 2.70 -13.78 7.50
CA ALA A 80 1.24 -13.80 7.62
C ALA A 80 0.56 -12.98 6.51
N TYR A 81 1.13 -11.82 6.14
CA TYR A 81 0.69 -11.05 4.99
C TYR A 81 0.82 -11.82 3.67
N LEU A 82 1.96 -12.48 3.42
CA LEU A 82 2.17 -13.26 2.20
C LEU A 82 1.20 -14.45 2.06
N GLU A 83 0.78 -15.05 3.17
CA GLU A 83 -0.26 -16.08 3.18
C GLU A 83 -1.63 -15.51 2.71
N ARG A 84 -1.94 -14.25 3.09
CA ARG A 84 -3.12 -13.52 2.59
C ARG A 84 -2.99 -13.21 1.10
N CYS A 85 -1.83 -12.71 0.66
CA CYS A 85 -1.53 -12.51 -0.76
C CYS A 85 -1.77 -13.78 -1.57
N LYS A 86 -1.30 -14.93 -1.07
CA LYS A 86 -1.50 -16.21 -1.74
C LYS A 86 -2.98 -16.58 -1.86
N ALA A 87 -3.75 -16.36 -0.80
CA ALA A 87 -5.20 -16.61 -0.79
C ALA A 87 -5.94 -15.70 -1.78
N ASP A 88 -5.50 -14.44 -1.90
CA ASP A 88 -6.08 -13.42 -2.79
C ASP A 88 -5.53 -13.42 -4.21
N ASN A 89 -4.69 -14.39 -4.55
CA ASN A 89 -4.04 -14.50 -5.86
C ASN A 89 -3.22 -13.26 -6.25
N VAL A 90 -2.60 -12.63 -5.25
CA VAL A 90 -1.59 -11.57 -5.46
C VAL A 90 -0.30 -12.24 -5.95
N ILE A 91 0.18 -11.80 -7.11
CA ILE A 91 1.37 -12.35 -7.77
C ILE A 91 2.61 -11.46 -7.58
N HIS A 92 2.39 -10.19 -7.25
CA HIS A 92 3.43 -9.22 -6.95
C HIS A 92 2.96 -8.24 -5.88
N THR A 93 3.86 -7.87 -4.96
CA THR A 93 3.59 -6.84 -3.96
C THR A 93 4.77 -5.90 -3.72
N GLU A 94 4.50 -4.60 -3.67
CA GLU A 94 5.46 -3.59 -3.23
C GLU A 94 4.98 -3.03 -1.90
N ILE A 95 5.74 -3.32 -0.84
CA ILE A 95 5.32 -2.99 0.52
C ILE A 95 6.03 -1.75 1.03
N PHE A 96 5.28 -0.94 1.78
CA PHE A 96 5.76 0.12 2.63
C PHE A 96 6.18 -0.43 3.99
N PHE A 97 7.21 0.18 4.55
CA PHE A 97 7.71 -0.06 5.89
C PHE A 97 8.21 1.27 6.44
N ASP A 98 7.85 1.58 7.69
CA ASP A 98 8.07 2.88 8.31
C ASP A 98 9.23 2.81 9.32
N PRO A 99 10.48 3.07 8.92
CA PRO A 99 11.60 2.80 9.80
C PRO A 99 11.54 3.64 11.08
N GLN A 100 11.07 4.89 10.97
CA GLN A 100 10.95 5.84 12.08
C GLN A 100 9.97 5.33 13.17
N THR A 101 8.92 4.58 12.78
CA THR A 101 8.00 3.91 13.72
C THR A 101 8.71 2.93 14.66
N HIS A 102 9.85 2.39 14.24
CA HIS A 102 10.61 1.37 14.98
C HIS A 102 11.88 1.93 15.62
N THR A 103 12.64 2.75 14.90
CA THR A 103 13.91 3.29 15.38
C THR A 103 13.73 4.20 16.58
N ASP A 104 12.64 4.96 16.63
CA ASP A 104 12.33 5.84 17.77
C ASP A 104 12.01 5.06 19.05
N ARG A 105 11.64 3.78 18.91
CA ARG A 105 11.42 2.83 20.00
C ARG A 105 12.66 2.00 20.36
N GLY A 106 13.81 2.33 19.78
CA GLY A 106 15.08 1.64 20.03
C GLY A 106 15.24 0.31 19.28
N ILE A 107 14.38 0.02 18.31
CA ILE A 107 14.55 -1.14 17.43
C ILE A 107 15.49 -0.75 16.29
N ALA A 108 16.56 -1.50 16.09
CA ALA A 108 17.52 -1.19 15.03
C ALA A 108 16.88 -1.35 13.64
N PHE A 109 17.25 -0.49 12.69
CA PHE A 109 16.80 -0.56 11.30
C PHE A 109 17.01 -1.97 10.73
N ASP A 110 18.21 -2.53 10.90
CA ASP A 110 18.60 -3.90 10.53
C ASP A 110 17.62 -4.96 11.04
N THR A 111 17.12 -4.82 12.27
CA THR A 111 16.21 -5.79 12.89
C THR A 111 14.91 -5.88 12.11
N ALA A 112 14.34 -4.75 11.70
CA ALA A 112 13.09 -4.74 10.96
C ALA A 112 13.29 -5.18 9.51
N ILE A 113 14.23 -4.54 8.79
CA ILE A 113 14.42 -4.78 7.36
C ILE A 113 14.87 -6.22 7.06
N ASN A 114 15.70 -6.84 7.91
CA ASN A 114 16.16 -8.21 7.69
C ASN A 114 15.02 -9.22 7.92
N GLY A 115 14.12 -8.96 8.87
CA GLY A 115 12.96 -9.81 9.12
C GLY A 115 12.00 -9.81 7.94
N ILE A 116 11.66 -8.60 7.47
CA ILE A 116 10.81 -8.37 6.30
C ILE A 116 11.41 -9.05 5.07
N HIS A 117 12.65 -8.70 4.73
CA HIS A 117 13.32 -9.21 3.53
C HIS A 117 13.46 -10.74 3.55
N ARG A 118 13.74 -11.34 4.71
CA ARG A 118 13.84 -12.81 4.85
C ARG A 118 12.50 -13.50 4.56
N ALA A 119 11.38 -12.92 5.02
CA ALA A 119 10.05 -13.45 4.73
C ALA A 119 9.70 -13.30 3.24
N LEU A 120 9.98 -12.14 2.63
CA LEU A 120 9.77 -11.90 1.20
C LEU A 120 10.56 -12.86 0.31
N GLU A 121 11.84 -13.08 0.63
CA GLU A 121 12.70 -14.05 -0.05
C GLU A 121 12.16 -15.49 0.01
N GLN A 122 11.56 -15.86 1.14
CA GLN A 122 10.90 -17.16 1.28
C GLN A 122 9.56 -17.20 0.54
N GLY A 123 8.78 -16.12 0.59
CA GLY A 123 7.53 -15.96 -0.14
C GLY A 123 7.72 -16.13 -1.65
N HIS A 124 8.80 -15.58 -2.21
CA HIS A 124 9.14 -15.80 -3.60
C HIS A 124 9.42 -17.29 -3.90
N LYS A 125 10.21 -17.96 -3.05
CA LYS A 125 10.60 -19.37 -3.25
C LYS A 125 9.43 -20.35 -3.06
N GLU A 126 8.58 -20.11 -2.07
CA GLU A 126 7.55 -21.07 -1.63
C GLU A 126 6.15 -20.74 -2.18
N LEU A 127 5.83 -19.47 -2.38
CA LEU A 127 4.50 -19.02 -2.81
C LEU A 127 4.49 -18.51 -4.25
N GLY A 128 5.66 -18.20 -4.81
CA GLY A 128 5.82 -17.63 -6.16
C GLY A 128 5.48 -16.13 -6.23
N ILE A 129 5.43 -15.44 -5.10
CA ILE A 129 5.07 -14.03 -5.00
C ILE A 129 6.34 -13.20 -5.12
N THR A 130 6.46 -12.38 -6.15
CA THR A 130 7.58 -11.44 -6.26
C THR A 130 7.29 -10.19 -5.43
N SER A 131 8.33 -9.49 -4.98
CA SER A 131 8.13 -8.32 -4.13
C SER A 131 9.23 -7.28 -4.21
N GLN A 132 8.90 -6.06 -3.76
CA GLN A 132 9.84 -4.97 -3.52
C GLN A 132 9.54 -4.32 -2.16
N ILE A 133 10.56 -3.66 -1.57
CA ILE A 133 10.41 -2.90 -0.34
C ILE A 133 10.64 -1.41 -0.64
N ILE A 134 9.77 -0.56 -0.09
CA ILE A 134 9.86 0.89 -0.14
C ILE A 134 9.90 1.39 1.30
N ALA A 135 10.94 2.16 1.65
CA ALA A 135 11.08 2.71 2.99
C ALA A 135 10.42 4.10 3.05
N CYS A 136 9.42 4.26 3.90
CA CYS A 136 8.67 5.50 3.97
C CYS A 136 9.19 6.45 5.05
N PHE A 137 9.01 7.74 4.81
CA PHE A 137 9.27 8.79 5.80
C PHE A 137 7.96 9.27 6.42
N LEU A 138 7.93 9.36 7.74
CA LEU A 138 6.77 9.83 8.48
C LEU A 138 6.65 11.35 8.36
N ARG A 139 5.64 11.84 7.63
CA ARG A 139 5.58 13.27 7.25
C ARG A 139 5.30 14.23 8.42
N HIS A 140 4.75 13.72 9.52
CA HIS A 140 4.55 14.50 10.74
C HIS A 140 5.87 14.83 11.47
N LEU A 141 6.93 14.03 11.26
CA LEU A 141 8.27 14.27 11.81
C LEU A 141 9.08 15.26 10.95
N SER A 142 10.21 15.75 11.44
CA SER A 142 11.04 16.71 10.68
C SER A 142 11.71 16.07 9.46
N GLU A 143 12.04 16.89 8.45
CA GLU A 143 12.84 16.42 7.32
C GLU A 143 14.24 15.97 7.78
N GLU A 144 14.80 16.61 8.81
CA GLU A 144 16.07 16.17 9.40
C GLU A 144 16.00 14.73 9.91
N SER A 145 14.86 14.31 10.49
CA SER A 145 14.65 12.91 10.89
C SER A 145 14.59 11.99 9.67
N ALA A 146 13.90 12.40 8.61
CA ALA A 146 13.88 11.64 7.34
C ALA A 146 15.29 11.52 6.70
N ILE A 147 16.11 12.57 6.73
CA ILE A 147 17.50 12.53 6.24
C ILE A 147 18.36 11.56 7.06
N GLN A 148 18.16 11.52 8.39
CA GLN A 148 18.85 10.55 9.24
C GLN A 148 18.43 9.12 8.91
N THR A 149 17.13 8.87 8.74
CA THR A 149 16.60 7.58 8.30
C THR A 149 17.13 7.18 6.92
N PHE A 150 17.23 8.13 5.99
CA PHE A 150 17.75 7.87 4.65
C PHE A 150 19.21 7.40 4.66
N ALA A 151 20.01 7.84 5.65
CA ALA A 151 21.37 7.34 5.82
C ALA A 151 21.43 5.84 6.17
N GLU A 152 20.40 5.30 6.84
CA GLU A 152 20.24 3.86 7.07
C GLU A 152 19.72 3.15 5.82
N VAL A 153 18.75 3.74 5.10
CA VAL A 153 18.23 3.22 3.82
C VAL A 153 19.37 2.98 2.82
N LEU A 154 20.35 3.90 2.74
CA LEU A 154 21.52 3.77 1.86
C LEU A 154 22.36 2.52 2.12
N LYS A 155 22.32 1.95 3.32
CA LYS A 155 23.05 0.71 3.68
C LYS A 155 22.35 -0.55 3.20
N HIS A 156 21.09 -0.44 2.76
CA HIS A 156 20.21 -1.55 2.38
C HIS A 156 19.67 -1.41 0.94
N GLN A 157 20.45 -0.80 0.04
CA GLN A 157 20.13 -0.69 -1.39
C GLN A 157 19.95 -2.05 -2.08
N ASP A 158 20.46 -3.13 -1.49
CA ASP A 158 20.23 -4.50 -1.93
C ASP A 158 18.79 -5.00 -1.68
N LYS A 159 18.04 -4.33 -0.78
CA LYS A 159 16.71 -4.74 -0.32
C LYS A 159 15.61 -3.73 -0.63
N ILE A 160 15.95 -2.45 -0.72
CA ILE A 160 15.00 -1.33 -0.84
C ILE A 160 15.11 -0.74 -2.24
N VAL A 161 13.98 -0.67 -2.97
CA VAL A 161 13.94 -0.14 -4.34
C VAL A 161 13.62 1.36 -4.38
N GLY A 162 12.94 1.87 -3.36
CA GLY A 162 12.45 3.23 -3.34
C GLY A 162 12.20 3.79 -1.95
N VAL A 163 11.86 5.08 -1.91
CA VAL A 163 11.40 5.78 -0.70
C VAL A 163 9.98 6.30 -0.88
N GLY A 164 9.23 6.32 0.20
CA GLY A 164 7.86 6.83 0.27
C GLY A 164 7.69 8.00 1.24
N LEU A 165 6.52 8.61 1.25
CA LEU A 165 6.10 9.63 2.22
C LEU A 165 4.65 9.35 2.60
N ASP A 166 4.38 9.18 3.88
CA ASP A 166 3.07 8.80 4.43
C ASP A 166 2.84 9.41 5.82
N SER A 167 1.90 8.84 6.58
CA SER A 167 1.38 9.38 7.84
C SER A 167 0.53 10.65 7.64
N SER A 168 0.19 11.37 8.71
CA SER A 168 -0.80 12.45 8.71
C SER A 168 -0.56 13.50 7.62
N GLU A 169 -1.46 13.59 6.63
CA GLU A 169 -1.29 14.50 5.47
C GLU A 169 -1.54 15.97 5.82
N LEU A 170 -2.60 16.24 6.57
CA LEU A 170 -3.03 17.60 6.93
C LEU A 170 -1.96 18.32 7.77
N GLY A 171 -1.54 19.50 7.30
CA GLY A 171 -0.52 20.32 7.97
C GLY A 171 0.93 19.88 7.71
N HIS A 172 1.15 18.85 6.89
CA HIS A 172 2.48 18.32 6.60
C HIS A 172 2.73 18.22 5.08
N PRO A 173 2.83 19.33 4.35
CA PRO A 173 2.85 19.34 2.88
C PRO A 173 4.09 18.62 2.30
N PRO A 174 3.99 18.08 1.06
CA PRO A 174 5.10 17.40 0.38
C PRO A 174 6.39 18.23 0.32
N GLU A 175 6.28 19.56 0.11
CA GLU A 175 7.42 20.49 0.00
C GLU A 175 8.45 20.33 1.12
N LYS A 176 7.99 20.01 2.34
CA LYS A 176 8.83 19.82 3.53
C LYS A 176 9.94 18.77 3.33
N PHE A 177 9.74 17.79 2.44
CA PHE A 177 10.64 16.64 2.26
C PHE A 177 11.45 16.68 0.97
N LYS A 178 11.47 17.84 0.28
CA LYS A 178 12.13 17.99 -1.02
C LYS A 178 13.61 17.59 -1.01
N ARG A 179 14.37 17.92 0.03
CA ARG A 179 15.81 17.63 0.07
C ARG A 179 16.09 16.15 0.24
N VAL A 180 15.32 15.43 1.06
CA VAL A 180 15.53 13.99 1.24
C VAL A 180 15.12 13.21 -0.02
N PHE A 181 14.03 13.60 -0.68
CA PHE A 181 13.62 13.00 -1.96
C PHE A 181 14.62 13.26 -3.08
N GLN A 182 15.18 14.48 -3.15
CA GLN A 182 16.25 14.78 -4.08
C GLN A 182 17.50 13.90 -3.85
N GLN A 183 17.86 13.67 -2.58
CA GLN A 183 18.98 12.77 -2.23
C GLN A 183 18.67 11.32 -2.62
N ALA A 184 17.45 10.84 -2.37
CA ALA A 184 17.01 9.50 -2.76
C ALA A 184 17.13 9.28 -4.28
N LYS A 185 16.61 10.21 -5.08
CA LYS A 185 16.76 10.16 -6.55
C LYS A 185 18.22 10.18 -7.01
N GLN A 186 19.05 11.02 -6.42
CA GLN A 186 20.48 11.08 -6.75
C GLN A 186 21.22 9.77 -6.42
N ALA A 187 20.75 9.04 -5.42
CA ALA A 187 21.25 7.72 -5.05
C ALA A 187 20.64 6.58 -5.89
N GLY A 188 19.71 6.86 -6.81
CA GLY A 188 19.12 5.87 -7.72
C GLY A 188 17.84 5.21 -7.20
N PHE A 189 17.27 5.68 -6.08
CA PHE A 189 15.99 5.18 -5.59
C PHE A 189 14.81 5.73 -6.40
N LEU A 190 13.77 4.91 -6.51
CA LEU A 190 12.45 5.34 -6.92
C LEU A 190 11.77 6.13 -5.79
N THR A 191 10.78 6.94 -6.13
CA THR A 191 10.12 7.84 -5.19
C THR A 191 8.61 7.73 -5.34
N VAL A 192 7.88 7.60 -4.24
CA VAL A 192 6.41 7.61 -4.17
C VAL A 192 5.96 8.48 -3.00
N ALA A 193 4.70 8.90 -2.95
CA ALA A 193 4.18 9.70 -1.86
C ALA A 193 2.65 9.65 -1.79
N HIS A 194 2.13 9.57 -0.57
CA HIS A 194 0.73 9.83 -0.27
C HIS A 194 0.40 11.30 -0.55
N ALA A 195 -0.56 11.52 -1.42
CA ALA A 195 -1.03 12.86 -1.73
C ALA A 195 -2.48 12.83 -2.22
N GLY A 196 -3.27 13.80 -1.76
CA GLY A 196 -4.66 13.95 -2.20
C GLY A 196 -5.55 12.82 -1.70
N GLU A 197 -5.33 12.38 -0.46
CA GLU A 197 -6.24 11.52 0.29
C GLU A 197 -7.19 12.39 1.12
N GLU A 198 -6.66 12.95 2.22
CA GLU A 198 -7.32 13.96 3.06
C GLU A 198 -6.88 15.39 2.68
N GLY A 199 -5.71 15.51 2.05
CA GLY A 199 -5.13 16.77 1.58
C GLY A 199 -5.74 17.26 0.26
N PRO A 200 -5.51 18.53 -0.10
CA PRO A 200 -6.05 19.10 -1.34
C PRO A 200 -5.41 18.45 -2.57
N ALA A 201 -6.08 18.52 -3.73
CA ALA A 201 -5.55 18.06 -5.01
C ALA A 201 -4.18 18.67 -5.37
N GLN A 202 -3.89 19.89 -4.89
CA GLN A 202 -2.58 20.52 -5.06
C GLN A 202 -1.43 19.67 -4.51
N ASN A 203 -1.64 18.88 -3.46
CA ASN A 203 -0.60 18.00 -2.93
C ASN A 203 -0.17 16.94 -3.96
N ILE A 204 -1.07 16.52 -4.87
CA ILE A 204 -0.77 15.58 -5.96
C ILE A 204 0.26 16.22 -6.90
N VAL A 205 -0.02 17.45 -7.34
CA VAL A 205 0.88 18.22 -8.21
C VAL A 205 2.22 18.47 -7.51
N ASP A 206 2.19 18.89 -6.25
CA ASP A 206 3.41 19.17 -5.47
C ASP A 206 4.25 17.90 -5.28
N ALA A 207 3.64 16.74 -5.06
CA ALA A 207 4.35 15.47 -4.98
C ALA A 207 5.02 15.12 -6.33
N ILE A 208 4.30 15.28 -7.44
CA ILE A 208 4.83 15.02 -8.79
C ILE A 208 5.99 15.97 -9.10
N GLU A 209 5.84 17.27 -8.89
CA GLU A 209 6.83 18.26 -9.28
C GLU A 209 8.01 18.35 -8.31
N MET A 210 7.73 18.39 -7.00
CA MET A 210 8.74 18.67 -5.98
C MET A 210 9.45 17.41 -5.49
N LEU A 211 8.71 16.31 -5.36
CA LEU A 211 9.25 15.02 -4.91
C LEU A 211 9.60 14.10 -6.08
N SER A 212 9.19 14.46 -7.30
CA SER A 212 9.48 13.73 -8.53
C SER A 212 9.00 12.28 -8.50
N VAL A 213 7.84 12.04 -7.89
CA VAL A 213 7.31 10.68 -7.68
C VAL A 213 7.04 9.95 -9.00
N SER A 214 7.20 8.63 -8.96
CA SER A 214 6.93 7.71 -10.08
C SER A 214 5.48 7.23 -10.10
N ARG A 215 4.78 7.38 -8.97
CA ARG A 215 3.33 7.18 -8.78
C ARG A 215 2.89 7.95 -7.54
N VAL A 216 1.61 8.30 -7.49
CA VAL A 216 0.98 8.98 -6.36
C VAL A 216 0.15 7.97 -5.59
N ASP A 217 0.29 7.99 -4.27
CA ASP A 217 -0.47 7.11 -3.39
C ASP A 217 -1.80 7.79 -2.97
N HIS A 218 -2.91 7.07 -3.12
CA HIS A 218 -4.29 7.56 -3.18
C HIS A 218 -4.64 8.46 -4.38
N GLY A 219 -4.44 9.78 -4.27
CA GLY A 219 -4.75 10.75 -5.33
C GLY A 219 -6.24 10.98 -5.65
N VAL A 220 -7.17 10.48 -4.83
CA VAL A 220 -8.62 10.53 -5.11
C VAL A 220 -9.19 11.96 -5.12
N GLN A 221 -8.52 12.93 -4.49
CA GLN A 221 -8.93 14.34 -4.50
C GLN A 221 -8.68 15.05 -5.85
N CYS A 222 -8.01 14.40 -6.82
CA CYS A 222 -7.81 14.96 -8.16
C CYS A 222 -9.12 15.36 -8.87
N MET A 223 -10.24 14.72 -8.53
CA MET A 223 -11.56 15.02 -9.10
C MET A 223 -12.06 16.45 -8.83
N THR A 224 -11.40 17.19 -7.94
CA THR A 224 -11.72 18.59 -7.65
C THR A 224 -11.14 19.58 -8.67
N ASP A 225 -10.25 19.13 -9.57
CA ASP A 225 -9.61 19.95 -10.61
C ASP A 225 -9.41 19.16 -11.91
N GLU A 226 -10.15 19.53 -12.97
CA GLU A 226 -10.08 18.83 -14.26
C GLU A 226 -8.69 18.93 -14.92
N ALA A 227 -7.92 20.00 -14.67
CA ALA A 227 -6.58 20.14 -15.24
C ALA A 227 -5.63 19.07 -14.69
N ILE A 228 -5.75 18.72 -13.40
CA ILE A 228 -4.98 17.65 -12.78
C ILE A 228 -5.37 16.30 -13.41
N ILE A 229 -6.67 16.07 -13.63
CA ILE A 229 -7.14 14.83 -14.28
C ILE A 229 -6.55 14.70 -15.69
N GLU A 230 -6.59 15.77 -16.50
CA GLU A 230 -6.04 15.78 -17.85
C GLU A 230 -4.54 15.43 -17.84
N GLU A 231 -3.77 16.02 -16.92
CA GLU A 231 -2.34 15.74 -16.77
C GLU A 231 -2.08 14.28 -16.34
N LEU A 232 -2.84 13.73 -15.39
CA LEU A 232 -2.72 12.34 -14.95
C LEU A 232 -2.99 11.36 -16.11
N ILE A 233 -3.97 11.68 -16.96
CA ILE A 233 -4.30 10.86 -18.15
C ILE A 233 -3.17 10.93 -19.19
N GLU A 234 -2.66 12.12 -19.49
CA GLU A 234 -1.63 12.36 -20.50
C GLU A 234 -0.31 11.69 -20.11
N THR A 235 0.11 11.87 -18.87
CA THR A 235 1.37 11.34 -18.34
C THR A 235 1.30 9.87 -17.95
N LYS A 236 0.09 9.31 -17.86
CA LYS A 236 -0.18 7.98 -17.28
C LYS A 236 0.39 7.84 -15.87
N MET A 237 0.38 8.93 -15.10
CA MET A 237 0.79 8.93 -13.70
C MET A 237 -0.13 7.97 -12.90
N PRO A 238 0.40 6.89 -12.31
CA PRO A 238 -0.42 5.95 -11.59
C PRO A 238 -0.92 6.53 -10.26
N LEU A 239 -2.16 6.17 -9.92
CA LEU A 239 -2.75 6.43 -8.61
C LEU A 239 -3.01 5.10 -7.90
N THR A 240 -2.33 4.85 -6.77
CA THR A 240 -2.54 3.64 -5.96
C THR A 240 -3.71 3.85 -5.00
N VAL A 241 -4.93 3.61 -5.49
CA VAL A 241 -6.16 3.89 -4.75
C VAL A 241 -6.48 2.75 -3.79
N CYS A 242 -7.03 3.09 -2.63
CA CYS A 242 -7.30 2.17 -1.52
C CYS A 242 -8.77 2.27 -1.07
N PRO A 243 -9.72 1.58 -1.75
CA PRO A 243 -11.14 1.84 -1.58
C PRO A 243 -11.66 1.66 -0.15
N LEU A 244 -11.33 0.56 0.53
CA LEU A 244 -11.78 0.31 1.90
C LEU A 244 -11.15 1.31 2.89
N SER A 245 -9.88 1.67 2.68
CA SER A 245 -9.21 2.74 3.44
C SER A 245 -9.98 4.05 3.33
N ASN A 246 -10.29 4.48 2.10
CA ASN A 246 -10.99 5.74 1.85
C ASN A 246 -12.39 5.79 2.47
N ILE A 247 -13.10 4.66 2.59
CA ILE A 247 -14.35 4.58 3.36
C ILE A 247 -14.08 4.63 4.87
N LYS A 248 -13.12 3.84 5.34
CA LYS A 248 -12.84 3.71 6.77
C LYS A 248 -12.35 5.02 7.39
N LEU A 249 -11.61 5.81 6.63
CA LEU A 249 -11.08 7.12 7.00
C LEU A 249 -12.01 8.28 6.63
N ARG A 250 -13.22 7.98 6.13
CA ARG A 250 -14.27 8.98 5.80
C ARG A 250 -13.85 10.01 4.73
N VAL A 251 -12.95 9.62 3.82
CA VAL A 251 -12.69 10.36 2.58
C VAL A 251 -13.94 10.31 1.69
N PHE A 252 -14.61 9.15 1.67
CA PHE A 252 -15.98 9.00 1.17
C PHE A 252 -16.85 8.35 2.26
N ASP A 253 -18.13 8.71 2.30
CA ASP A 253 -19.07 8.18 3.31
C ASP A 253 -19.45 6.71 3.01
N VAL A 254 -19.65 6.38 1.73
CA VAL A 254 -20.04 5.05 1.26
C VAL A 254 -19.34 4.70 -0.05
N MET A 255 -19.22 3.40 -0.36
CA MET A 255 -18.47 2.92 -1.54
C MET A 255 -19.11 3.37 -2.86
N GLU A 256 -20.43 3.57 -2.89
CA GLU A 256 -21.18 4.06 -4.05
C GLU A 256 -20.75 5.48 -4.48
N ASP A 257 -20.26 6.29 -3.55
CA ASP A 257 -19.78 7.65 -3.83
C ASP A 257 -18.31 7.66 -4.27
N HIS A 258 -17.60 6.54 -4.16
CA HIS A 258 -16.19 6.46 -4.49
C HIS A 258 -15.95 6.66 -5.99
N ASN A 259 -15.09 7.61 -6.33
CA ASN A 259 -14.80 8.02 -7.70
C ASN A 259 -13.87 7.09 -8.51
N ILE A 260 -13.41 5.95 -7.98
CA ILE A 260 -12.36 5.12 -8.61
C ILE A 260 -12.78 4.58 -9.99
N VAL A 261 -14.06 4.18 -10.12
CA VAL A 261 -14.58 3.65 -11.39
C VAL A 261 -14.73 4.76 -12.44
N GLU A 262 -15.08 5.97 -12.02
CA GLU A 262 -15.12 7.14 -12.91
C GLU A 262 -13.70 7.49 -13.41
N LEU A 263 -12.71 7.53 -12.50
CA LEU A 263 -11.32 7.78 -12.84
C LEU A 263 -10.78 6.75 -13.85
N LEU A 264 -11.06 5.46 -13.63
CA LEU A 264 -10.71 4.38 -14.57
C LEU A 264 -11.31 4.65 -15.96
N ARG A 265 -12.61 4.98 -16.03
CA ARG A 265 -13.34 5.22 -17.28
C ARG A 265 -12.90 6.50 -18.00
N LYS A 266 -12.45 7.52 -17.25
CA LYS A 266 -11.80 8.72 -17.80
C LYS A 266 -10.40 8.41 -18.38
N GLY A 267 -9.80 7.27 -18.03
CA GLY A 267 -8.51 6.83 -18.54
C GLY A 267 -7.32 7.14 -17.64
N VAL A 268 -7.58 7.51 -16.38
CA VAL A 268 -6.56 7.64 -15.33
C VAL A 268 -6.03 6.25 -14.97
N ALA A 269 -4.72 6.13 -14.76
CA ALA A 269 -4.06 4.87 -14.40
C ALA A 269 -4.26 4.52 -12.92
N VAL A 270 -5.52 4.36 -12.51
CA VAL A 270 -5.87 3.95 -11.13
C VAL A 270 -5.66 2.44 -10.92
N THR A 271 -5.24 2.06 -9.72
CA THR A 271 -5.13 0.68 -9.25
C THR A 271 -5.94 0.49 -7.97
N ILE A 272 -6.23 -0.77 -7.59
CA ILE A 272 -6.88 -1.10 -6.30
C ILE A 272 -5.84 -1.74 -5.39
N ASN A 273 -5.72 -1.27 -4.15
CA ASN A 273 -4.80 -1.75 -3.13
C ASN A 273 -5.50 -1.82 -1.76
N SER A 274 -4.90 -2.50 -0.78
CA SER A 274 -5.53 -2.70 0.54
C SER A 274 -5.02 -1.80 1.65
N ASP A 275 -3.88 -1.12 1.49
CA ASP A 275 -3.35 -0.13 2.43
C ASP A 275 -2.99 -0.77 3.79
N ASP A 276 -3.84 -0.59 4.82
CA ASP A 276 -3.76 -1.26 6.12
C ASP A 276 -4.88 -2.31 6.29
N PRO A 277 -4.78 -3.49 5.63
CA PRO A 277 -5.90 -4.41 5.48
C PRO A 277 -6.47 -4.95 6.80
N ALA A 278 -5.64 -5.11 7.83
CA ALA A 278 -6.08 -5.57 9.15
C ALA A 278 -6.97 -4.55 9.87
N TYR A 279 -6.88 -3.27 9.50
CA TYR A 279 -7.59 -2.15 10.12
C TYR A 279 -8.79 -1.70 9.29
N PHE A 280 -8.68 -1.77 7.96
CA PHE A 280 -9.69 -1.25 7.04
C PHE A 280 -10.72 -2.30 6.59
N GLY A 281 -10.58 -3.54 7.07
CA GLY A 281 -11.62 -4.55 7.00
C GLY A 281 -11.53 -5.47 5.79
N GLY A 282 -10.39 -5.53 5.11
CA GLY A 282 -10.20 -6.46 4.01
C GLY A 282 -8.89 -6.28 3.24
N TYR A 283 -8.47 -7.37 2.60
CA TYR A 283 -7.29 -7.44 1.74
C TYR A 283 -7.68 -7.13 0.27
N MET A 284 -6.84 -7.55 -0.68
CA MET A 284 -7.00 -7.25 -2.10
C MET A 284 -8.33 -7.74 -2.68
N SER A 285 -8.74 -8.99 -2.41
CA SER A 285 -10.02 -9.49 -2.94
C SER A 285 -11.22 -8.75 -2.34
N ASP A 286 -11.13 -8.34 -1.07
CA ASP A 286 -12.19 -7.59 -0.40
C ASP A 286 -12.38 -6.20 -1.00
N ASN A 287 -11.28 -5.49 -1.30
CA ASN A 287 -11.33 -4.19 -1.97
C ASN A 287 -11.94 -4.30 -3.38
N PHE A 288 -11.53 -5.29 -4.18
CA PHE A 288 -12.14 -5.54 -5.49
C PHE A 288 -13.64 -5.88 -5.37
N ASN A 289 -14.01 -6.72 -4.41
CA ASN A 289 -15.42 -7.07 -4.17
C ASN A 289 -16.24 -5.85 -3.73
N ALA A 290 -15.71 -5.00 -2.84
CA ALA A 290 -16.39 -3.80 -2.38
C ALA A 290 -16.70 -2.83 -3.53
N VAL A 291 -15.71 -2.55 -4.38
CA VAL A 291 -15.91 -1.71 -5.58
C VAL A 291 -16.92 -2.36 -6.52
N SER A 292 -16.79 -3.66 -6.81
CA SER A 292 -17.68 -4.36 -7.74
C SER A 292 -19.12 -4.55 -7.22
N LEU A 293 -19.35 -4.49 -5.90
CA LEU A 293 -20.69 -4.56 -5.32
C LEU A 293 -21.39 -3.21 -5.36
N ALA A 294 -20.64 -2.11 -5.23
CA ALA A 294 -21.17 -0.75 -5.25
C ALA A 294 -21.34 -0.18 -6.66
N HIS A 295 -20.50 -0.60 -7.61
CA HIS A 295 -20.49 -0.10 -8.98
C HIS A 295 -20.70 -1.22 -10.00
N GLU A 296 -21.51 -0.96 -11.03
CA GLU A 296 -21.62 -1.88 -12.16
C GLU A 296 -20.30 -1.92 -12.94
N MET A 297 -19.65 -3.09 -12.93
CA MET A 297 -18.36 -3.32 -13.58
C MET A 297 -18.35 -4.58 -14.42
N THR A 298 -17.61 -4.53 -15.51
CA THR A 298 -17.27 -5.70 -16.34
C THR A 298 -16.03 -6.41 -15.80
N GLU A 299 -15.85 -7.68 -16.18
CA GLU A 299 -14.62 -8.43 -15.87
C GLU A 299 -13.39 -7.77 -16.48
N GLN A 300 -13.54 -7.15 -17.65
CA GLN A 300 -12.49 -6.38 -18.32
C GLN A 300 -12.10 -5.13 -17.54
N GLU A 301 -13.05 -4.37 -17.01
CA GLU A 301 -12.74 -3.20 -16.16
C GLU A 301 -12.06 -3.61 -14.85
N LEU A 302 -12.50 -4.71 -14.21
CA LEU A 302 -11.83 -5.21 -13.01
C LEU A 302 -10.39 -5.64 -13.30
N ALA A 303 -10.16 -6.36 -14.39
CA ALA A 303 -8.81 -6.73 -14.80
C ALA A 303 -7.95 -5.51 -15.20
N GLN A 304 -8.57 -4.43 -15.67
CA GLN A 304 -7.84 -3.20 -16.02
C GLN A 304 -7.15 -2.57 -14.80
N PHE A 305 -7.72 -2.67 -13.59
CA PHE A 305 -7.02 -2.24 -12.37
C PHE A 305 -5.72 -3.03 -12.15
N THR A 306 -5.74 -4.34 -12.35
CA THR A 306 -4.53 -5.17 -12.28
C THR A 306 -3.55 -4.80 -13.39
N LEU A 307 -4.02 -4.60 -14.62
CA LEU A 307 -3.14 -4.22 -15.74
C LEU A 307 -2.45 -2.87 -15.49
N ASN A 308 -3.19 -1.89 -14.96
CA ASN A 308 -2.60 -0.61 -14.52
C ASN A 308 -1.55 -0.83 -13.42
N ALA A 309 -1.82 -1.71 -12.46
CA ALA A 309 -0.86 -2.04 -11.40
C ALA A 309 0.41 -2.74 -11.93
N ILE A 310 0.29 -3.59 -12.94
CA ILE A 310 1.46 -4.18 -13.61
C ILE A 310 2.31 -3.08 -14.26
N GLU A 311 1.70 -2.14 -14.98
CA GLU A 311 2.43 -1.02 -15.59
C GLU A 311 3.09 -0.10 -14.55
N ALA A 312 2.40 0.16 -13.45
CA ALA A 312 2.86 1.01 -12.36
C ALA A 312 3.90 0.37 -11.42
N SER A 313 4.09 -0.95 -11.52
CA SER A 313 5.05 -1.68 -10.70
C SER A 313 6.51 -1.37 -11.07
N PHE A 314 7.39 -1.56 -10.10
CA PHE A 314 8.84 -1.38 -10.15
C PHE A 314 9.57 -2.69 -10.47
N ILE A 315 8.94 -3.56 -11.27
CA ILE A 315 9.55 -4.74 -11.84
C ILE A 315 10.02 -4.48 -13.28
N GLU A 316 10.94 -5.32 -13.76
CA GLU A 316 11.46 -5.26 -15.11
C GLU A 316 10.38 -5.53 -16.18
N GLU A 317 10.52 -4.92 -17.34
CA GLU A 317 9.53 -5.00 -18.44
C GLU A 317 9.23 -6.43 -18.89
N SER A 318 10.21 -7.34 -18.83
CA SER A 318 10.00 -8.75 -19.16
C SER A 318 9.05 -9.44 -18.19
N LEU A 319 9.12 -9.10 -16.90
CA LEU A 319 8.21 -9.63 -15.89
C LEU A 319 6.83 -8.97 -15.99
N LYS A 320 6.77 -7.67 -16.31
CA LYS A 320 5.49 -6.99 -16.64
C LYS A 320 4.78 -7.70 -17.79
N GLN A 321 5.49 -8.00 -18.88
CA GLN A 321 4.91 -8.74 -20.01
C GLN A 321 4.38 -10.12 -19.59
N GLN A 322 5.15 -10.87 -18.80
CA GLN A 322 4.70 -12.15 -18.28
C GLN A 322 3.40 -12.01 -17.46
N TYR A 323 3.31 -11.01 -16.59
CA TYR A 323 2.12 -10.79 -15.77
C TYR A 323 0.92 -10.31 -16.59
N ARG A 324 1.13 -9.47 -17.62
CA ARG A 324 0.08 -9.13 -18.60
C ARG A 324 -0.47 -10.38 -19.27
N ASP A 325 0.40 -11.28 -19.74
CA ASP A 325 -0.01 -12.52 -20.41
C ASP A 325 -0.83 -13.42 -19.47
N VAL A 326 -0.47 -13.49 -18.18
CA VAL A 326 -1.21 -14.24 -17.16
C VAL A 326 -2.62 -13.67 -16.96
N VAL A 327 -2.76 -12.35 -16.83
CA VAL A 327 -4.07 -11.68 -16.67
C VAL A 327 -4.92 -11.84 -17.93
N GLN A 328 -4.35 -11.63 -19.12
CA GLN A 328 -5.05 -11.80 -20.38
C GLN A 328 -5.49 -13.25 -20.62
N GLY A 329 -4.65 -14.22 -20.25
CA GLY A 329 -5.00 -15.63 -20.29
C GLY A 329 -6.17 -15.98 -19.35
N TYR A 330 -6.23 -15.35 -18.17
CA TYR A 330 -7.35 -15.51 -17.24
C TYR A 330 -8.66 -14.94 -17.81
N LEU A 331 -8.62 -13.72 -18.37
CA LEU A 331 -9.77 -13.09 -19.03
C LEU A 331 -10.32 -13.95 -20.18
N ALA A 332 -9.45 -14.42 -21.08
CA ALA A 332 -9.86 -15.23 -22.22
C ALA A 332 -10.53 -16.56 -21.80
N LYS A 333 -10.11 -17.13 -20.67
CA LYS A 333 -10.72 -18.35 -20.12
C LYS A 333 -12.09 -18.07 -19.51
N ALA A 334 -12.23 -16.98 -18.75
CA ALA A 334 -13.52 -16.58 -18.17
C ALA A 334 -14.57 -16.34 -19.27
N ASP A 335 -14.20 -15.67 -20.36
CA ASP A 335 -15.08 -15.45 -21.51
C ASP A 335 -15.51 -16.78 -22.17
N PHE A 336 -14.63 -17.79 -22.23
CA PHE A 336 -14.98 -19.11 -22.76
C PHE A 336 -16.01 -19.81 -21.86
N ASP A 337 -15.80 -19.82 -20.55
CA ASP A 337 -16.68 -20.49 -19.58
C ASP A 337 -18.06 -19.82 -19.47
N GLN A 338 -18.20 -18.55 -19.85
CA GLN A 338 -19.51 -17.86 -19.91
C GLN A 338 -20.31 -18.15 -21.18
N ASN A 339 -19.65 -18.58 -22.27
CA ASN A 339 -20.26 -18.77 -23.58
C ASN A 339 -20.64 -20.23 -23.89
N PHE A 340 -20.39 -21.18 -22.97
CA PHE A 340 -20.64 -22.62 -23.14
C PHE A 340 -21.27 -23.25 -21.89
#